data_AF-A0A7S3BYP6-F1
#
_entry.id   AF-A0A7S3BYP6-F1
#
_cell.length_a   1.000
_cell.length_b   1.000
_cell.length_c   1.000
_cell.angle_alpha   90.00
_cell.angle_beta   90.00
_cell.angle_gamma   90.00
#
_symmetry.space_group_name_H-M   'P 1'
#
loop_
_entity.id
_entity.type
_entity.pdbx_description
1 polymer ?
#
loop_
_entity_poly.entity_id
_entity_poly.type
_entity_poly.pdbx_seq_one_letter_code
_entity_poly.pdbx_strand_id
1 'polypeptide(L)'
;SDPFFQERVDKLPSYVDGDVFVPPFGMITPARHYFLFGEAVSTEGIDPKDREACDQVYATLRSRVENGIARLQNEVRPADTFGDFGKRAAYEAFYGAQAPGPLK
;
A
#
# COMPACT_ATOMS: atom_id res chain seq x y z
N SER A 1 4.93 15.63 21.93
CA SER A 1 4.06 15.04 20.90
C SER A 1 4.32 15.75 19.59
N ASP A 2 4.36 15.02 18.47
CA ASP A 2 4.57 15.58 17.14
C ASP A 2 3.30 16.31 16.66
N PRO A 3 3.36 17.61 16.34
CA PRO A 3 2.20 18.40 15.90
C PRO A 3 1.44 17.80 14.71
N PHE A 4 2.14 17.10 13.80
CA PHE A 4 1.56 16.45 12.64
C PHE A 4 0.59 15.32 13.02
N PHE A 5 0.95 14.54 14.04
CA PHE A 5 0.08 13.48 14.51
C PHE A 5 -1.09 14.07 15.29
N GLN A 6 -0.83 15.03 16.18
CA GLN A 6 -1.85 15.64 17.04
C GLN A 6 -3.06 16.15 16.24
N GLU A 7 -2.83 16.92 15.18
CA GLU A 7 -3.92 17.49 14.36
C GLU A 7 -4.78 16.42 13.65
N ARG A 8 -4.20 15.25 13.37
CA ARG A 8 -4.88 14.15 12.67
C ARG A 8 -5.68 13.26 13.62
N VAL A 9 -5.19 13.04 14.85
CA VAL A 9 -5.93 12.26 15.85
C VAL A 9 -7.02 13.05 16.54
N ASP A 10 -6.87 14.37 16.71
CA ASP A 10 -7.92 15.21 17.31
C ASP A 10 -9.23 15.19 16.51
N LYS A 11 -9.18 14.82 15.22
CA LYS A 11 -10.34 14.72 14.32
C LYS A 11 -10.94 13.32 14.24
N LEU A 12 -10.34 12.31 14.88
CA LEU A 12 -10.85 10.95 14.87
C LEU A 12 -11.94 10.78 15.94
N PRO A 13 -13.13 10.26 15.60
CA PRO A 13 -14.14 9.97 16.59
C PRO A 13 -13.64 8.86 17.52
N SER A 14 -13.40 9.22 18.78
CA SER A 14 -13.29 8.23 19.86
C SER A 14 -14.71 7.79 20.22
N TYR A 15 -14.99 6.48 20.17
CA TYR A 15 -16.29 5.91 20.54
C TYR A 15 -16.41 5.61 22.04
N VAL A 16 -15.39 5.95 22.83
CA VAL A 16 -15.34 5.75 24.27
C VAL A 16 -15.16 7.13 24.92
N ASP A 17 -16.14 7.55 25.71
CA ASP A 17 -16.10 8.84 26.41
C ASP A 17 -14.85 8.92 27.30
N GLY A 18 -14.01 9.93 27.04
CA GLY A 18 -12.76 10.17 27.77
C GLY A 18 -11.55 9.35 27.30
N ASP A 19 -11.71 8.52 26.26
CA ASP A 19 -10.58 7.81 25.68
C ASP A 19 -9.73 8.74 24.79
N VAL A 20 -8.42 8.64 24.95
CA VAL A 20 -7.42 9.45 24.24
C VAL A 20 -6.56 8.48 23.45
N PHE A 21 -6.53 8.63 22.12
CA PHE A 21 -5.60 7.86 21.31
C PHE A 21 -4.18 8.20 21.73
N VAL A 22 -3.54 7.26 22.42
CA VAL A 22 -2.11 7.32 22.71
C VAL A 22 -1.41 6.66 21.53
N PRO A 23 -0.71 7.42 20.66
CA PRO A 23 0.09 6.80 19.62
C PRO A 23 1.09 5.85 20.29
N PRO A 24 1.29 4.63 19.75
CA PRO A 24 2.29 3.73 20.30
C PRO A 24 3.63 4.46 20.39
N PHE A 25 4.24 4.46 21.58
CA PHE A 25 5.54 5.08 21.79
C PHE A 25 6.59 4.35 20.96
N GLY A 26 7.06 4.99 19.89
CA GLY A 26 8.00 4.45 18.92
C GLY A 26 7.93 5.21 17.60
N MET A 27 8.97 5.11 16.78
CA MET A 27 9.04 5.77 15.47
C MET A 27 8.23 4.97 14.43
N ILE A 28 6.90 4.88 14.60
CA ILE A 28 6.03 4.37 13.52
C ILE A 28 5.85 5.51 12.52
N THR A 29 6.83 5.68 11.64
CA THR A 29 6.67 6.57 10.50
C THR A 29 5.72 5.91 9.51
N PRO A 30 4.69 6.62 9.02
CA PRO A 30 3.72 6.01 8.12
C PRO A 30 4.43 5.62 6.81
N ALA A 31 4.51 4.33 6.54
CA ALA A 31 5.08 3.83 5.29
C ALA A 31 4.13 4.11 4.11
N ARG A 32 4.70 4.22 2.90
CA ARG A 32 3.89 4.27 1.67
C ARG A 32 3.34 2.87 1.36
N HIS A 33 2.08 2.81 0.92
CA HIS A 33 1.47 1.61 0.36
C HIS A 33 1.70 1.59 -1.16
N TYR A 34 2.04 0.42 -1.70
CA TYR A 34 2.26 0.21 -3.13
C TYR A 34 1.24 -0.78 -3.67
N PHE A 35 0.70 -0.49 -4.86
CA PHE A 35 -0.31 -1.30 -5.52
C PHE A 35 0.14 -1.62 -6.93
N LEU A 36 -0.02 -2.87 -7.34
CA LEU A 36 0.21 -3.32 -8.71
C LEU A 36 -1.02 -4.11 -9.16
N PHE A 37 -1.75 -3.56 -10.12
CA PHE A 37 -2.90 -4.21 -10.73
C PHE A 37 -2.43 -4.97 -11.97
N GLY A 38 -2.63 -6.29 -11.96
CA GLY A 38 -2.32 -7.14 -13.10
C GLY A 38 -3.41 -7.11 -14.17
N GLU A 39 -3.13 -7.75 -15.29
CA GLU A 39 -4.11 -7.96 -16.36
C GLU A 39 -5.23 -8.91 -15.91
N ALA A 40 -6.45 -8.63 -16.40
CA ALA A 40 -7.58 -9.53 -16.20
C ALA A 40 -7.30 -10.89 -16.83
N VAL A 41 -7.75 -11.95 -16.16
CA VAL A 41 -7.68 -13.32 -16.70
C VAL A 41 -8.98 -13.60 -17.44
N SER A 42 -8.89 -13.97 -18.72
CA SER A 42 -10.05 -14.45 -19.47
C SER A 42 -10.46 -15.81 -18.94
N THR A 43 -11.75 -15.98 -18.69
CA THR A 43 -12.37 -17.26 -18.32
C THR A 43 -13.20 -17.82 -19.47
N GLU A 44 -13.09 -17.25 -20.68
CA GLU A 44 -13.80 -17.74 -21.85
C GLU A 44 -13.35 -19.16 -22.20
N GLY A 45 -14.31 -20.06 -22.40
CA GLY A 45 -14.04 -21.46 -22.75
C GLY A 45 -13.63 -22.36 -21.59
N ILE A 46 -13.63 -21.86 -20.34
CA ILE A 46 -13.28 -22.66 -19.16
C ILE A 46 -14.56 -23.22 -18.53
N ASP A 47 -14.70 -24.54 -18.49
CA ASP A 47 -15.80 -25.19 -17.77
C ASP A 47 -15.51 -25.14 -16.25
N PRO A 48 -16.36 -24.51 -15.43
CA PRO A 48 -16.19 -24.48 -13.98
C PRO A 48 -16.25 -25.86 -13.31
N LYS A 49 -16.69 -26.90 -14.01
CA LYS A 49 -16.68 -28.29 -13.53
C LYS A 49 -15.39 -29.03 -13.89
N ASP A 50 -14.60 -28.49 -14.83
CA ASP A 50 -13.27 -29.00 -15.14
C ASP A 50 -12.28 -28.48 -14.10
N ARG A 51 -12.03 -29.34 -13.10
CA ARG A 51 -11.12 -29.03 -12.00
C ARG A 51 -9.70 -28.76 -12.48
N GLU A 52 -9.20 -29.52 -13.47
CA GLU A 52 -7.83 -29.39 -13.93
C GLU A 52 -7.64 -28.06 -14.67
N ALA A 53 -8.58 -27.70 -15.54
CA ALA A 53 -8.58 -26.41 -16.22
C ALA A 53 -8.65 -25.24 -15.22
N CYS A 54 -9.52 -25.32 -14.21
CA CYS A 54 -9.60 -24.32 -13.15
C CYS A 54 -8.29 -24.20 -12.36
N ASP A 55 -7.69 -25.32 -11.97
CA ASP A 55 -6.44 -25.35 -11.19
C ASP A 55 -5.29 -24.68 -11.96
N GLN A 56 -5.21 -24.87 -13.29
CA GLN A 56 -4.21 -24.20 -14.14
C GLN A 56 -4.39 -22.67 -14.17
N VAL A 57 -5.63 -22.19 -14.24
CA VAL A 57 -5.94 -20.75 -14.19
C VAL A 57 -5.51 -20.16 -12.86
N TYR A 58 -5.86 -20.82 -11.75
CA TYR A 58 -5.48 -20.37 -10.41
C TYR A 58 -3.97 -20.38 -10.21
N ALA A 59 -3.27 -21.42 -10.66
CA ALA A 59 -1.82 -21.48 -10.60
C ALA A 59 -1.16 -20.32 -11.36
N THR A 60 -1.67 -20.02 -12.56
CA THR A 60 -1.21 -18.88 -13.37
C THR A 60 -1.45 -17.55 -12.66
N LEU A 61 -2.66 -17.34 -12.13
CA LEU A 61 -3.01 -16.11 -11.41
C LEU A 61 -2.16 -15.94 -10.15
N ARG A 62 -1.95 -17.02 -9.39
CA ARG A 62 -1.09 -17.03 -8.21
C ARG A 62 0.34 -16.61 -8.56
N SER A 63 0.92 -17.19 -9.60
CA SER A 63 2.26 -16.83 -10.06
C SER A 63 2.35 -15.35 -10.45
N ARG A 64 1.34 -14.81 -11.14
CA ARG A 64 1.28 -13.38 -11.50
C ARG A 64 1.26 -12.48 -10.26
N VAL A 65 0.48 -12.84 -9.24
CA VAL A 65 0.40 -12.08 -7.99
C VAL A 65 1.73 -12.15 -7.23
N GLU A 66 2.31 -13.34 -7.08
CA GLU A 66 3.58 -13.55 -6.37
C GLU A 66 4.73 -12.77 -7.06
N ASN A 67 4.82 -12.84 -8.39
CA ASN A 67 5.78 -12.06 -9.17
C ASN A 67 5.53 -10.55 -9.04
N GLY A 68 4.27 -10.13 -9.02
CA GLY A 68 3.91 -8.74 -8.81
C GLY A 68 4.35 -8.20 -7.44
N ILE A 69 4.17 -9.00 -6.38
CA ILE A 69 4.65 -8.67 -5.03
C ILE A 69 6.18 -8.60 -5.01
N ALA A 70 6.87 -9.56 -5.62
CA ALA A 70 8.32 -9.57 -5.71
C ALA A 70 8.85 -8.30 -6.42
N ARG A 71 8.22 -7.91 -7.54
CA ARG A 71 8.52 -6.64 -8.22
C ARG A 71 8.32 -5.43 -7.32
N LEU A 72 7.21 -5.37 -6.59
CA LEU A 72 6.95 -4.26 -5.67
C LEU A 72 8.03 -4.15 -4.58
N GLN A 73 8.48 -5.28 -4.03
CA GLN A 73 9.46 -5.33 -2.96
C GLN A 73 10.89 -5.04 -3.44
N ASN A 74 11.28 -5.59 -4.59
CA ASN A 74 12.67 -5.62 -5.02
C ASN A 74 13.02 -4.50 -6.00
N GLU A 75 12.05 -3.96 -6.72
CA GLU A 75 12.28 -2.94 -7.76
C GLU A 75 11.62 -1.61 -7.40
N VAL A 76 10.30 -1.64 -7.16
CA VAL A 76 9.49 -0.41 -7.06
C VAL A 76 9.74 0.32 -5.75
N ARG A 77 9.68 -0.39 -4.61
CA ARG A 77 9.87 0.23 -3.29
C ARG A 77 11.29 0.77 -3.08
N PRO A 78 12.38 0.07 -3.48
CA PRO A 78 13.74 0.60 -3.33
C PRO A 78 14.02 1.81 -4.22
N ALA A 79 13.36 1.91 -5.38
CA ALA A 79 13.51 3.03 -6.30
C ALA A 79 12.71 4.29 -5.91
N ASP A 80 11.82 4.22 -4.90
CA ASP A 80 10.99 5.36 -4.50
C ASP A 80 11.79 6.40 -3.71
N THR A 81 12.07 7.53 -4.36
CA THR A 81 12.76 8.69 -3.76
C THR A 81 12.03 9.23 -2.52
N PHE A 82 10.70 9.10 -2.48
CA PHE A 82 9.82 9.56 -1.40
C PHE A 82 9.21 8.40 -0.61
N GLY A 83 9.85 7.23 -0.65
CA GLY A 83 9.47 6.07 0.16
C GLY A 83 9.71 6.31 1.66
N ASP A 84 10.71 7.13 1.99
CA ASP A 84 10.99 7.61 3.34
C ASP A 84 10.03 8.75 3.75
N PHE A 85 9.53 8.70 4.98
CA PHE A 85 8.58 9.69 5.49
C PHE A 85 9.18 11.08 5.60
N GLY A 86 10.43 11.23 6.03
CA GLY A 86 11.06 12.53 6.22
C GLY A 86 11.21 13.29 4.91
N LYS A 87 11.76 12.63 3.88
CA LYS A 87 11.88 13.21 2.53
C LYS A 87 10.52 13.60 1.95
N ARG A 88 9.52 12.74 2.13
CA ARG A 88 8.16 12.99 1.66
C ARG A 88 7.50 14.16 2.39
N ALA A 89 7.58 14.21 3.71
CA ALA A 89 7.01 15.28 4.51
C ALA A 89 7.62 16.63 4.15
N ALA A 90 8.95 16.68 3.93
CA ALA A 90 9.61 17.88 3.45
C ALA A 90 9.06 18.33 2.08
N TYR A 91 8.98 17.41 1.11
CA TYR A 91 8.42 17.72 -0.21
C TYR A 91 6.98 18.25 -0.12
N GLU A 92 6.12 17.56 0.62
CA GLU A 92 4.70 17.93 0.76
C GLU A 92 4.53 19.29 1.44
N ALA A 93 5.37 19.61 2.43
CA ALA A 93 5.36 20.92 3.10
C ALA A 93 5.81 22.06 2.17
N PHE A 94 6.85 21.85 1.36
CA PHE A 94 7.38 22.87 0.45
C PHE A 94 6.48 23.12 -0.76
N TYR A 95 5.92 22.06 -1.34
CA TYR A 95 5.16 22.14 -2.59
C TYR A 95 3.65 22.14 -2.40
N GLY A 96 3.15 21.89 -1.18
CA GLY A 96 1.70 21.84 -0.88
C GLY A 96 0.94 20.75 -1.64
N ALA A 97 1.65 19.77 -2.19
CA ALA A 97 1.12 18.70 -3.01
C ALA A 97 1.73 17.36 -2.59
N GLN A 98 0.96 16.28 -2.76
CA GLN A 98 1.40 14.94 -2.44
C GLN A 98 2.68 14.58 -3.22
N ALA A 99 3.69 14.03 -2.54
CA ALA A 99 4.93 13.65 -3.22
C ALA A 99 4.66 12.58 -4.28
N PRO A 100 5.31 12.62 -5.45
CA PRO A 100 5.09 11.63 -6.49
C PRO A 100 5.49 10.23 -6.01
N GLY A 101 4.85 9.22 -6.59
CA GLY A 101 5.23 7.82 -6.45
C GLY A 101 6.41 7.45 -7.36
N PRO A 102 6.96 6.23 -7.23
CA PRO A 102 7.94 5.71 -8.17
C PRO A 102 7.34 5.66 -9.59
N LEU A 103 8.14 6.02 -10.59
CA LEU A 103 7.76 5.91 -11.99
C LEU A 103 7.52 4.43 -12.35
N LYS A 104 6.49 4.17 -13.17
CA LYS A 104 6.05 2.81 -13.53
C LYS A 104 7.07 2.04 -14.37
#